data_AF-A0A383ANM5-F1
#
_entry.id   AF-A0A383ANM5-F1
#
_cell.length_a   1.000
_cell.length_b   1.000
_cell.length_c   1.000
_cell.angle_alpha   90.00
_cell.angle_beta   90.00
_cell.angle_gamma   90.00
#
_symmetry.space_group_name_H-M   'P 1'
#
loop_
_entity.id
_entity.type
_entity.pdbx_description
1 polymer ?
#
loop_
_entity_poly.entity_id
_entity_poly.type
_entity_poly.pdbx_seq_one_letter_code
_entity_poly.pdbx_strand_id
1 'polypeptide(L)'
;MRRTVLSTFLFAAILGLGCMGVAVSAKAYGHCEDPNDPQYDPNECEEVSGGNSLDKAIDFTAKSKASTAKFKTAFVLPPRKISDITEFLSLQKRRDEAVLGRLQREADQKPPATKDTGDLASFYFKRATAASHLGRGKQAIQDNRKAADLAIRDYPGSFLARFATHNYALEELLYGNYGKGVKGMEESLSHSTSTGAQLARQIMLAGLYAAGG
;
A
#
# COMPACT_ATOMS: atom_id res chain seq x y z
N MET A 1 13.25 2.42 -31.72
CA MET A 1 11.81 2.45 -31.39
C MET A 1 11.67 2.47 -29.89
N ARG A 2 11.00 3.50 -29.36
CA ARG A 2 10.87 3.82 -27.93
C ARG A 2 9.77 2.98 -27.29
N ARG A 3 10.01 2.38 -26.12
CA ARG A 3 8.98 2.16 -25.08
C ARG A 3 9.61 2.34 -23.69
N THR A 4 9.31 3.48 -23.11
CA THR A 4 9.50 3.86 -21.71
C THR A 4 8.44 3.15 -20.88
N VAL A 5 8.82 2.42 -19.83
CA VAL A 5 7.88 1.93 -18.80
C VAL A 5 8.22 2.64 -17.49
N LEU A 6 7.28 3.48 -17.07
CA LEU A 6 7.35 4.36 -15.92
C LEU A 6 7.12 3.55 -14.63
N SER A 7 8.09 3.67 -13.73
CA SER A 7 8.00 3.64 -12.26
C SER A 7 6.61 3.44 -11.62
N THR A 8 6.38 2.26 -11.04
CA THR A 8 5.26 1.97 -10.11
C THR A 8 5.79 1.35 -8.81
N PHE A 9 6.90 1.86 -8.28
CA PHE A 9 7.44 1.43 -6.99
C PHE A 9 7.43 2.57 -5.97
N LEU A 10 6.24 2.98 -5.53
CA LEU A 10 6.10 3.78 -4.30
C LEU A 10 4.68 3.72 -3.72
N PHE A 11 4.20 2.55 -3.31
CA PHE A 11 2.96 2.45 -2.51
C PHE A 11 3.00 1.44 -1.34
N ALA A 12 4.14 0.81 -1.06
CA ALA A 12 4.23 -0.26 -0.05
C ALA A 12 4.73 0.21 1.34
N ALA A 13 4.47 1.45 1.76
CA ALA A 13 5.02 1.98 3.02
C ALA A 13 4.04 2.78 3.90
N ILE A 14 2.72 2.57 3.78
CA ILE A 14 1.72 3.24 4.64
C ILE A 14 0.67 2.25 5.16
N LEU A 15 1.09 1.20 5.88
CA LEU A 15 0.20 0.39 6.72
C LEU A 15 0.90 0.03 8.03
N GLY A 16 1.43 1.05 8.71
CA GLY A 16 2.19 0.89 9.94
C GLY A 16 2.02 2.02 10.96
N LEU A 17 0.94 2.81 10.90
CA LEU A 17 0.64 3.77 11.97
C LEU A 17 -0.70 3.40 12.60
N GLY A 18 -0.59 2.81 13.78
CA GLY A 18 -1.69 2.52 14.66
C GLY A 18 -2.37 3.78 15.19
N CYS A 19 -3.60 3.55 15.62
CA CYS A 19 -4.50 4.45 16.30
C CYS A 19 -3.79 5.33 17.33
N MET A 20 -3.79 6.64 17.11
CA MET A 20 -3.90 7.62 18.19
C MET A 20 -5.04 8.57 17.83
N GLY A 21 -6.10 8.50 18.62
CA GLY A 21 -7.31 9.27 18.42
C GLY A 21 -7.02 10.76 18.55
N VAL A 22 -7.42 11.51 17.53
CA VAL A 22 -7.66 12.94 17.70
C VAL A 22 -9.12 13.08 18.08
N ALA A 23 -9.37 13.28 19.38
CA ALA A 23 -10.66 13.77 19.85
C ALA A 23 -10.79 15.22 19.37
N VAL A 24 -11.56 15.44 18.30
CA VAL A 24 -12.01 16.79 17.95
C VAL A 24 -13.17 17.11 18.87
N SER A 25 -12.90 17.99 19.84
CA SER A 25 -13.90 18.56 20.72
C SER A 25 -14.85 19.43 19.88
N ALA A 26 -16.05 18.94 19.60
CA ALA A 26 -17.10 19.73 18.97
C ALA A 26 -17.65 20.72 20.01
N LYS A 27 -17.16 21.96 19.99
CA LYS A 27 -17.80 23.05 20.72
C LYS A 27 -17.63 24.38 19.97
N ALA A 28 -18.77 25.05 19.80
CA ALA A 28 -18.97 26.46 19.45
C ALA A 28 -18.72 26.89 17.99
N TYR A 29 -19.74 26.70 17.13
CA TYR A 29 -20.02 27.60 16.01
C TYR A 29 -21.52 27.93 16.10
N GLY A 30 -21.86 29.17 16.48
CA GLY A 30 -23.26 29.57 16.54
C GLY A 30 -23.58 30.93 17.17
N HIS A 31 -22.65 31.57 17.88
CA HIS A 31 -22.98 32.76 18.69
C HIS A 31 -22.25 34.06 18.30
N CYS A 32 -21.55 34.09 17.16
CA CYS A 32 -20.88 35.32 16.67
C CYS A 32 -21.67 36.10 15.60
N GLU A 33 -22.91 35.70 15.30
CA GLU A 33 -23.72 36.33 14.23
C GLU A 33 -24.60 37.50 14.73
N ASP A 34 -24.94 37.57 16.03
CA ASP A 34 -25.75 38.65 16.61
C ASP A 34 -25.05 39.35 17.78
N PRO A 35 -24.64 40.62 17.63
CA PRO A 35 -24.00 41.41 18.68
C PRO A 35 -24.88 41.72 19.91
N ASN A 36 -26.18 41.42 19.84
CA ASN A 36 -27.12 41.61 20.96
C ASN A 36 -27.45 40.28 21.69
N ASP A 37 -26.81 39.16 21.31
CA ASP A 37 -26.93 37.90 22.05
C ASP A 37 -26.37 38.08 23.48
N PRO A 38 -27.12 37.74 24.54
CA PRO A 38 -26.61 37.76 25.92
C PRO A 38 -25.36 36.91 26.16
N GLN A 39 -25.04 35.98 25.24
CA GLN A 39 -23.85 35.13 25.25
C GLN A 39 -22.77 35.61 24.27
N TYR A 40 -22.91 36.80 23.68
CA TYR A 40 -21.88 37.42 22.86
C TYR A 40 -20.67 37.83 23.71
N ASP A 41 -19.53 37.14 23.54
CA ASP A 41 -18.23 37.57 24.07
C ASP A 41 -17.39 38.16 22.92
N PRO A 42 -17.11 39.48 22.92
CA PRO A 42 -16.31 40.12 21.88
C PRO A 42 -14.87 39.58 21.82
N ASN A 43 -14.34 38.95 22.88
CA ASN A 43 -12.99 38.40 22.88
C ASN A 43 -12.91 36.98 22.28
N GLU A 44 -14.03 36.26 22.15
CA GLU A 44 -14.08 34.96 21.45
C GLU A 44 -14.32 35.12 19.94
N CYS A 45 -14.90 36.25 19.51
CA CYS A 45 -15.23 36.53 18.10
C CYS A 45 -14.20 37.44 17.40
N GLU A 46 -13.01 37.70 17.98
CA GLU A 46 -11.91 38.37 17.30
C GLU A 46 -11.29 37.46 16.23
N GLU A 47 -11.84 37.52 15.01
CA GLU A 47 -11.10 37.16 13.82
C GLU A 47 -9.88 38.10 13.65
N VAL A 48 -8.74 37.48 13.40
CA VAL A 48 -7.45 38.07 13.03
C VAL A 48 -7.65 39.29 12.13
N SER A 49 -7.50 40.46 12.72
CA SER A 49 -7.63 41.74 12.04
C SER A 49 -6.61 41.84 10.91
N GLY A 50 -7.16 42.02 9.70
CA GLY A 50 -6.66 42.74 8.54
C GLY A 50 -5.22 43.27 8.59
N GLY A 51 -4.25 42.37 8.43
CA GLY A 51 -2.98 42.68 7.79
C GLY A 51 -3.11 42.30 6.32
N ASN A 52 -3.21 43.30 5.44
CA ASN A 52 -3.43 43.18 3.99
C ASN A 52 -2.65 41.98 3.44
N SER A 53 -3.35 41.03 2.82
CA SER A 53 -2.74 39.86 2.15
C SER A 53 -1.62 40.26 1.17
N LEU A 54 -1.70 41.49 0.63
CA LEU A 54 -0.67 42.14 -0.17
C LEU A 54 0.63 42.42 0.60
N ASP A 55 0.57 42.89 1.85
CA ASP A 55 1.78 43.18 2.63
C ASP A 55 2.48 41.90 3.09
N LYS A 56 1.70 40.85 3.40
CA LYS A 56 2.24 39.50 3.64
C LYS A 56 2.82 38.87 2.36
N ALA A 57 2.21 39.11 1.20
CA ALA A 57 2.74 38.67 -0.09
C ALA A 57 4.00 39.45 -0.51
N ILE A 58 4.08 40.74 -0.18
CA ILE A 58 5.26 41.58 -0.40
C ILE A 58 6.39 41.17 0.55
N ASP A 59 6.10 40.86 1.83
CA ASP A 59 7.10 40.32 2.76
C ASP A 59 7.57 38.91 2.35
N PHE A 60 6.66 38.04 1.88
CA PHE A 60 7.03 36.72 1.35
C PHE A 60 7.88 36.82 0.07
N THR A 61 7.55 37.74 -0.84
CA THR A 61 8.33 37.97 -2.06
C THR A 61 9.65 38.70 -1.80
N ALA A 62 9.72 39.55 -0.78
CA ALA A 62 10.97 40.16 -0.32
C ALA A 62 11.86 39.14 0.38
N LYS A 63 11.32 38.26 1.23
CA LYS A 63 12.03 37.13 1.84
C LYS A 63 12.45 36.07 0.82
N SER A 64 11.67 35.82 -0.23
CA SER A 64 12.05 34.90 -1.31
C SER A 64 13.10 35.51 -2.26
N LYS A 65 13.08 36.83 -2.49
CA LYS A 65 14.18 37.51 -3.17
C LYS A 65 15.44 37.53 -2.30
N ALA A 66 15.33 37.67 -0.98
CA ALA A 66 16.46 37.55 -0.06
C ALA A 66 16.98 36.11 0.07
N SER A 67 16.16 35.08 -0.16
CA SER A 67 16.60 33.67 -0.20
C SER A 67 17.29 33.29 -1.52
N THR A 68 17.33 34.19 -2.51
CA THR A 68 18.27 34.08 -3.64
C THR A 68 19.66 34.62 -3.30
N ALA A 69 19.92 34.95 -2.03
CA ALA A 69 21.26 35.18 -1.50
C ALA A 69 22.10 33.91 -1.59
N LYS A 70 22.79 33.78 -2.73
CA LYS A 70 23.98 32.94 -2.97
C LYS A 70 23.87 31.54 -2.36
N PHE A 71 23.36 30.59 -3.15
CA PHE A 71 23.82 29.21 -3.03
C PHE A 71 25.34 29.21 -3.27
N LYS A 72 26.11 29.37 -2.19
CA LYS A 72 27.58 29.20 -2.14
C LYS A 72 27.98 27.71 -2.12
N THR A 73 27.02 26.82 -2.27
CA THR A 73 27.26 25.43 -2.58
C THR A 73 26.93 25.28 -4.06
N ALA A 74 27.94 24.87 -4.85
CA ALA A 74 27.72 24.48 -6.23
C ALA A 74 26.49 23.56 -6.28
N PHE A 75 25.55 23.84 -7.18
CA PHE A 75 24.46 22.92 -7.47
C PHE A 75 25.10 21.60 -7.89
N VAL A 76 25.20 20.66 -6.95
CA VAL A 76 25.72 19.33 -7.21
C VAL A 76 24.67 18.68 -8.08
N LEU A 77 24.96 18.65 -9.38
CA LEU A 77 24.09 17.99 -10.34
C LEU A 77 23.82 16.58 -9.81
N PRO A 78 22.54 16.15 -9.79
CA PRO A 78 22.24 14.79 -9.40
C PRO A 78 23.11 13.87 -10.24
N PRO A 79 23.68 12.82 -9.63
CA PRO A 79 24.70 12.02 -10.28
C PRO A 79 24.30 11.63 -11.71
N ARG A 80 25.05 12.14 -12.70
CA ARG A 80 24.73 12.02 -14.14
C ARG A 80 25.49 10.89 -14.82
N LYS A 81 26.38 10.21 -14.10
CA LYS A 81 27.22 9.14 -14.64
C LYS A 81 26.68 7.78 -14.23
N ILE A 82 26.90 6.79 -15.09
CA ILE A 82 26.56 5.39 -14.82
C ILE A 82 27.25 4.91 -13.54
N SER A 83 28.48 5.37 -13.27
CA SER A 83 29.25 5.07 -12.05
C SER A 83 28.48 5.39 -10.77
N ASP A 84 27.77 6.51 -10.77
CA ASP A 84 27.10 7.01 -9.59
C ASP A 84 25.82 6.21 -9.31
N ILE A 85 25.16 5.75 -10.37
CA ILE A 85 24.02 4.81 -10.28
C ILE A 85 24.51 3.48 -9.72
N THR A 86 25.65 2.97 -10.20
CA THR A 86 26.21 1.71 -9.69
C THR A 86 26.69 1.82 -8.25
N GLU A 87 27.26 2.96 -7.86
CA GLU A 87 27.64 3.26 -6.47
C GLU A 87 26.40 3.29 -5.59
N PHE A 88 25.35 4.02 -5.99
CA PHE A 88 24.07 4.04 -5.26
C PHE A 88 23.43 2.65 -5.14
N LEU A 89 23.42 1.85 -6.22
CA LEU A 89 22.92 0.47 -6.19
C LEU A 89 23.78 -0.45 -5.32
N SER A 90 25.08 -0.17 -5.18
CA SER A 90 25.95 -0.91 -4.27
C SER A 90 25.67 -0.60 -2.80
N LEU A 91 25.18 0.61 -2.49
CA LEU A 91 24.73 0.99 -1.15
C LEU A 91 23.44 0.26 -0.74
N GLN A 92 22.61 -0.12 -1.72
CA GLN A 92 21.43 -0.93 -1.45
C GLN A 92 21.84 -2.37 -1.15
N LYS A 93 21.72 -2.77 0.11
CA LYS A 93 21.92 -4.16 0.52
C LYS A 93 20.96 -5.04 -0.26
N ARG A 94 21.49 -5.85 -1.19
CA ARG A 94 20.71 -6.90 -1.86
C ARG A 94 20.13 -7.82 -0.78
N ARG A 95 18.98 -8.43 -1.05
CA ARG A 95 18.45 -9.48 -0.16
C ARG A 95 19.55 -10.47 0.14
N ASP A 96 19.68 -10.80 1.41
CA ASP A 96 20.64 -11.78 1.91
C ASP A 96 20.59 -13.06 1.06
N GLU A 97 21.74 -13.48 0.53
CA GLU A 97 21.88 -14.67 -0.31
C GLU A 97 21.36 -15.92 0.41
N ALA A 98 21.50 -15.98 1.73
CA ALA A 98 20.94 -17.06 2.54
C ALA A 98 19.40 -17.07 2.49
N VAL A 99 18.76 -15.90 2.46
CA VAL A 99 17.31 -15.76 2.32
C VAL A 99 16.87 -16.21 0.94
N LEU A 100 17.58 -15.81 -0.13
CA LEU A 100 17.28 -16.25 -1.49
C LEU A 100 17.44 -17.77 -1.64
N GLY A 101 18.52 -18.34 -1.10
CA GLY A 101 18.73 -19.78 -1.09
C GLY A 101 17.65 -20.55 -0.32
N ARG A 102 17.15 -19.99 0.79
CA ARG A 102 16.02 -20.58 1.53
C ARG A 102 14.73 -20.55 0.70
N LEU A 103 14.38 -19.39 0.13
CA LEU A 103 13.19 -19.25 -0.70
C LEU A 103 13.23 -20.19 -1.90
N GLN A 104 14.39 -20.32 -2.55
CA GLN A 104 14.60 -21.24 -3.67
C GLN A 104 14.30 -22.69 -3.25
N ARG A 105 14.90 -23.15 -2.13
CA ARG A 105 14.64 -24.49 -1.61
C ARG A 105 13.18 -24.71 -1.25
N GLU A 106 12.50 -23.71 -0.70
CA GLU A 106 11.08 -23.81 -0.37
C GLU A 106 10.20 -23.88 -1.62
N ALA A 107 10.48 -23.05 -2.63
CA ALA A 107 9.75 -23.06 -3.90
C ALA A 107 9.97 -24.37 -4.68
N ASP A 108 11.15 -24.98 -4.61
CA ASP A 108 11.48 -26.20 -5.35
C ASP A 108 11.05 -27.50 -4.63
N GLN A 109 10.51 -27.40 -3.40
CA GLN A 109 10.05 -28.57 -2.66
C GLN A 109 8.92 -29.32 -3.38
N LYS A 110 9.02 -30.65 -3.34
CA LYS A 110 7.95 -31.54 -3.80
C LYS A 110 6.86 -31.67 -2.72
N PRO A 111 5.58 -31.81 -3.10
CA PRO A 111 4.51 -32.01 -2.14
C PRO A 111 4.75 -33.24 -1.25
N PRO A 112 4.42 -33.18 0.05
CA PRO A 112 4.52 -34.33 0.94
C PRO A 112 3.53 -35.41 0.52
N ALA A 113 3.91 -36.67 0.71
CA ALA A 113 3.04 -37.83 0.49
C ALA A 113 2.13 -38.05 1.71
N THR A 114 1.21 -37.10 1.95
CA THR A 114 0.21 -37.19 3.02
C THR A 114 -1.20 -37.18 2.41
N LYS A 115 -2.15 -37.76 3.15
CA LYS A 115 -3.58 -37.66 2.86
C LYS A 115 -4.25 -36.52 3.64
N ASP A 116 -3.53 -35.92 4.59
CA ASP A 116 -4.00 -34.77 5.36
C ASP A 116 -4.08 -33.54 4.45
N THR A 117 -5.27 -33.00 4.37
CA THR A 117 -5.66 -31.95 3.45
C THR A 117 -5.24 -30.57 3.95
N GLY A 118 -5.19 -30.38 5.28
CA GLY A 118 -4.67 -29.19 5.93
C GLY A 118 -3.15 -29.09 5.82
N ASP A 119 -2.45 -30.22 5.97
CA ASP A 119 -1.00 -30.28 5.74
C ASP A 119 -0.64 -29.94 4.29
N LEU A 120 -1.38 -30.51 3.33
CA LEU A 120 -1.21 -30.20 1.92
C LEU A 120 -1.50 -28.73 1.62
N ALA A 121 -2.60 -28.18 2.14
CA ALA A 121 -2.96 -26.78 1.94
C ALA A 121 -1.86 -25.85 2.47
N SER A 122 -1.36 -26.12 3.68
CA SER A 122 -0.29 -25.35 4.31
C SER A 122 1.02 -25.45 3.52
N PHE A 123 1.36 -26.64 3.03
CA PHE A 123 2.51 -26.86 2.16
C PHE A 123 2.42 -26.00 0.89
N TYR A 124 1.30 -26.07 0.17
CA TYR A 124 1.14 -25.31 -1.08
C TYR A 124 1.16 -23.80 -0.82
N PHE A 125 0.52 -23.31 0.24
CA PHE A 125 0.55 -21.89 0.58
C PHE A 125 1.97 -21.39 0.89
N LYS A 126 2.74 -22.17 1.65
CA LYS A 126 4.15 -21.86 1.95
C LYS A 126 4.98 -21.81 0.66
N ARG A 127 4.84 -22.82 -0.19
CA ARG A 127 5.55 -22.90 -1.48
C ARG A 127 5.17 -21.74 -2.41
N ALA A 128 3.89 -21.37 -2.44
CA ALA A 128 3.38 -20.24 -3.20
C ALA A 128 3.98 -18.91 -2.73
N THR A 129 4.09 -18.72 -1.41
CA THR A 129 4.69 -17.52 -0.80
C THR A 129 6.16 -17.40 -1.18
N ALA A 130 6.91 -18.50 -1.11
CA ALA A 130 8.30 -18.53 -1.56
C ALA A 130 8.44 -18.24 -3.06
N ALA A 131 7.58 -18.84 -3.89
CA ALA A 131 7.54 -18.61 -5.33
C ALA A 131 7.23 -17.14 -5.68
N SER A 132 6.25 -16.52 -5.00
CA SER A 132 5.90 -15.10 -5.14
C SER A 132 7.10 -14.19 -4.84
N HIS A 133 7.78 -14.44 -3.71
CA HIS A 133 8.97 -13.68 -3.33
C HIS A 133 10.16 -13.83 -4.28
N LEU A 134 10.19 -14.89 -5.10
CA LEU A 134 11.18 -15.12 -6.15
C LEU A 134 10.72 -14.61 -7.53
N GLY A 135 9.53 -14.02 -7.65
CA GLY A 135 8.97 -13.57 -8.92
C GLY A 135 8.45 -14.71 -9.82
N ARG A 136 8.20 -15.90 -9.26
CA ARG A 136 7.68 -17.06 -9.99
C ARG A 136 6.15 -17.07 -9.99
N GLY A 137 5.53 -16.03 -10.54
CA GLY A 137 4.07 -15.82 -10.48
C GLY A 137 3.24 -17.02 -10.92
N LYS A 138 3.59 -17.67 -12.04
CA LYS A 138 2.85 -18.86 -12.52
C LYS A 138 2.79 -19.97 -11.47
N GLN A 139 3.91 -20.22 -10.78
CA GLN A 139 3.97 -21.20 -9.69
C GLN A 139 3.17 -20.72 -8.49
N ALA A 140 3.33 -19.46 -8.08
CA ALA A 140 2.61 -18.86 -6.95
C ALA A 140 1.08 -18.92 -7.14
N ILE A 141 0.58 -18.64 -8.34
CA ILE A 141 -0.85 -18.73 -8.68
C ILE A 141 -1.35 -20.17 -8.53
N GLN A 142 -0.64 -21.13 -9.12
CA GLN A 142 -1.02 -22.54 -9.09
C GLN A 142 -1.05 -23.10 -7.67
N ASP A 143 -0.02 -22.78 -6.88
CA ASP A 143 0.11 -23.26 -5.51
C ASP A 143 -0.90 -22.59 -4.58
N ASN A 144 -1.10 -21.27 -4.67
CA ASN A 144 -2.12 -20.58 -3.86
C ASN A 144 -3.53 -21.05 -4.22
N ARG A 145 -3.84 -21.30 -5.51
CA ARG A 145 -5.15 -21.85 -5.89
C ARG A 145 -5.37 -23.22 -5.27
N LYS A 146 -4.36 -24.10 -5.34
CA LYS A 146 -4.47 -25.43 -4.74
C LYS A 146 -4.58 -25.40 -3.22
N ALA A 147 -3.88 -24.47 -2.58
CA ALA A 147 -4.02 -24.23 -1.14
C ALA A 147 -5.43 -23.75 -0.78
N ALA A 148 -5.99 -22.82 -1.57
CA ALA A 148 -7.34 -22.32 -1.40
C ALA A 148 -8.36 -23.44 -1.56
N ASP A 149 -8.31 -24.23 -2.65
CA ASP A 149 -9.24 -25.32 -2.91
C ASP A 149 -9.30 -26.34 -1.76
N LEU A 150 -8.12 -26.72 -1.24
CA LEU A 150 -8.01 -27.64 -0.12
C LEU A 150 -8.54 -27.02 1.18
N ALA A 151 -8.15 -25.79 1.49
CA ALA A 151 -8.57 -25.10 2.71
C ALA A 151 -10.07 -24.75 2.71
N ILE A 152 -10.64 -24.41 1.55
CA ILE A 152 -12.07 -24.12 1.40
C ILE A 152 -12.89 -25.39 1.63
N ARG A 153 -12.45 -26.51 1.07
CA ARG A 153 -13.15 -27.79 1.27
C ARG A 153 -13.25 -28.16 2.75
N ASP A 154 -12.20 -27.91 3.51
CA ASP A 154 -12.13 -28.29 4.92
C ASP A 154 -12.82 -27.25 5.81
N TYR A 155 -12.49 -25.96 5.63
CA TYR A 155 -13.13 -24.84 6.34
C TYR A 155 -13.06 -23.53 5.53
N PRO A 156 -14.14 -23.12 4.84
CA PRO A 156 -14.17 -21.93 3.97
C PRO A 156 -13.80 -20.61 4.67
N GLY A 157 -14.15 -20.48 5.95
CA GLY A 157 -13.85 -19.29 6.75
C GLY A 157 -12.43 -19.27 7.36
N SER A 158 -11.62 -20.28 7.08
CA SER A 158 -10.27 -20.39 7.63
C SER A 158 -9.38 -19.23 7.17
N PHE A 159 -8.38 -18.90 8.00
CA PHE A 159 -7.31 -17.98 7.60
C PHE A 159 -6.70 -18.43 6.27
N LEU A 160 -6.39 -19.73 6.14
CA LEU A 160 -5.71 -20.26 4.98
C LEU A 160 -6.55 -20.14 3.70
N ALA A 161 -7.83 -20.49 3.73
CA ALA A 161 -8.74 -20.31 2.60
C ALA A 161 -8.75 -18.84 2.17
N ARG A 162 -9.03 -17.93 3.10
CA ARG A 162 -9.14 -16.49 2.83
C ARG A 162 -7.86 -15.88 2.26
N PHE A 163 -6.70 -16.22 2.83
CA PHE A 163 -5.41 -15.67 2.39
C PHE A 163 -4.90 -16.32 1.11
N ALA A 164 -5.06 -17.63 0.94
CA ALA A 164 -4.69 -18.31 -0.30
C ALA A 164 -5.54 -17.79 -1.48
N THR A 165 -6.85 -17.61 -1.29
CA THR A 165 -7.74 -17.03 -2.32
C THR A 165 -7.34 -15.60 -2.67
N HIS A 166 -7.09 -14.77 -1.66
CA HIS A 166 -6.63 -13.41 -1.87
C HIS A 166 -5.30 -13.37 -2.62
N ASN A 167 -4.35 -14.21 -2.24
CA ASN A 167 -3.01 -14.22 -2.82
C ASN A 167 -3.03 -14.69 -4.28
N TYR A 168 -3.73 -15.77 -4.64
CA TYR A 168 -3.78 -16.14 -6.06
C TYR A 168 -4.49 -15.06 -6.89
N ALA A 169 -5.52 -14.40 -6.35
CA ALA A 169 -6.23 -13.32 -7.05
C ALA A 169 -5.30 -12.12 -7.30
N LEU A 170 -4.54 -11.71 -6.28
CA LEU A 170 -3.56 -10.65 -6.38
C LEU A 170 -2.45 -10.99 -7.38
N GLU A 171 -1.95 -12.21 -7.37
CA GLU A 171 -0.96 -12.68 -8.35
C GLU A 171 -1.54 -12.68 -9.77
N GLU A 172 -2.78 -13.10 -9.97
CA GLU A 172 -3.44 -13.01 -11.30
C GLU A 172 -3.52 -11.54 -11.77
N LEU A 173 -3.81 -10.58 -10.88
CA LEU A 173 -3.78 -9.15 -11.21
C LEU A 173 -2.38 -8.66 -11.58
N LEU A 174 -1.37 -8.98 -10.75
CA LEU A 174 0.01 -8.52 -10.93
C LEU A 174 0.64 -9.04 -12.23
N TYR A 175 0.28 -10.26 -12.65
CA TYR A 175 0.79 -10.87 -13.88
C TYR A 175 -0.12 -10.64 -15.10
N GLY A 176 -1.07 -9.71 -15.01
CA GLY A 176 -1.86 -9.21 -16.15
C GLY A 176 -3.12 -10.01 -16.48
N ASN A 177 -3.47 -11.03 -15.70
CA ASN A 177 -4.70 -11.81 -15.85
C ASN A 177 -5.88 -11.13 -15.14
N TYR A 178 -6.15 -9.89 -15.52
CA TYR A 178 -7.05 -8.99 -14.81
C TYR A 178 -8.44 -9.59 -14.50
N GLY A 179 -9.12 -10.15 -15.52
CA GLY A 179 -10.45 -10.75 -15.33
C GLY A 179 -10.47 -11.96 -14.38
N LYS A 180 -9.38 -12.74 -14.32
CA LYS A 180 -9.25 -13.83 -13.34
C LYS A 180 -8.98 -13.28 -11.94
N GLY A 181 -8.16 -12.23 -11.87
CA GLY A 181 -7.85 -11.53 -10.63
C GLY A 181 -9.07 -10.91 -9.96
N VAL A 182 -9.94 -10.23 -10.73
CA VAL A 182 -11.20 -9.68 -10.21
C VAL A 182 -12.09 -10.80 -9.65
N LYS A 183 -12.33 -11.86 -10.43
CA LYS A 183 -13.12 -13.02 -9.98
C LYS A 183 -12.58 -13.66 -8.71
N GLY A 184 -11.27 -13.85 -8.63
CA GLY A 184 -10.63 -14.39 -7.41
C GLY A 184 -10.76 -13.45 -6.22
N MET A 185 -10.79 -12.13 -6.43
CA MET A 185 -10.98 -11.16 -5.35
C MET A 185 -12.43 -11.15 -4.84
N GLU A 186 -13.41 -11.33 -5.73
CA GLU A 186 -14.82 -11.56 -5.36
C GLU A 186 -15.00 -12.84 -4.55
N GLU A 187 -14.36 -13.93 -5.00
CA GLU A 187 -14.35 -15.20 -4.26
C GLU A 187 -13.74 -15.00 -2.86
N SER A 188 -12.63 -14.27 -2.77
CA SER A 188 -12.00 -13.95 -1.48
C SER A 188 -12.90 -13.15 -0.54
N LEU A 189 -13.77 -12.30 -1.09
CA LEU A 189 -14.77 -11.56 -0.30
C LEU A 189 -15.80 -12.52 0.29
N SER A 190 -16.26 -13.52 -0.46
CA SER A 190 -17.23 -14.52 0.01
C SER A 190 -16.72 -15.35 1.20
N HIS A 191 -15.40 -15.52 1.32
CA HIS A 191 -14.75 -16.25 2.41
C HIS A 191 -14.32 -15.35 3.59
N SER A 192 -14.60 -14.05 3.52
CA SER A 192 -14.17 -13.10 4.55
C SER A 192 -15.13 -13.07 5.73
N THR A 193 -14.68 -13.53 6.89
CA THR A 193 -15.50 -13.68 8.10
C THR A 193 -15.60 -12.43 8.97
N SER A 194 -14.64 -11.51 8.89
CA SER A 194 -14.66 -10.27 9.68
C SER A 194 -14.99 -9.04 8.84
N THR A 195 -15.70 -8.08 9.43
CA THR A 195 -16.09 -6.82 8.79
C THR A 195 -14.88 -6.07 8.21
N GLY A 196 -13.78 -5.99 8.96
CA GLY A 196 -12.56 -5.34 8.47
C GLY A 196 -11.95 -6.03 7.25
N ALA A 197 -11.97 -7.37 7.24
CA ALA A 197 -11.48 -8.16 6.12
C ALA A 197 -12.35 -8.02 4.86
N GLN A 198 -13.67 -7.89 5.05
CA GLN A 198 -14.63 -7.64 3.97
C GLN A 198 -14.42 -6.22 3.40
N LEU A 199 -14.36 -5.20 4.26
CA LEU A 199 -14.16 -3.81 3.85
C LEU A 199 -12.87 -3.63 3.05
N ALA A 200 -11.75 -4.19 3.52
CA ALA A 200 -10.48 -4.11 2.80
C ALA A 200 -10.57 -4.69 1.38
N ARG A 201 -11.27 -5.83 1.22
CA ARG A 201 -11.48 -6.46 -0.08
C ARG A 201 -12.45 -5.70 -0.97
N GLN A 202 -13.52 -5.14 -0.40
CA GLN A 202 -14.44 -4.29 -1.15
C GLN A 202 -13.76 -3.03 -1.67
N ILE A 203 -12.90 -2.39 -0.89
CA ILE A 203 -12.12 -1.23 -1.35
C ILE A 203 -11.22 -1.61 -2.53
N MET A 204 -10.52 -2.76 -2.44
CA MET A 204 -9.71 -3.26 -3.56
C MET A 204 -10.57 -3.55 -4.80
N LEU A 205 -11.71 -4.24 -4.63
CA LEU A 205 -12.62 -4.53 -5.73
C LEU A 205 -13.19 -3.26 -6.38
N ALA A 206 -13.59 -2.27 -5.60
CA ALA A 206 -14.09 -0.99 -6.11
C ALA A 206 -13.01 -0.28 -6.93
N GLY A 207 -11.76 -0.26 -6.45
CA GLY A 207 -10.63 0.31 -7.17
C GLY A 207 -10.32 -0.44 -8.47
N LEU A 208 -10.42 -1.78 -8.44
CA LEU A 208 -10.31 -2.60 -9.65
C LEU A 208 -11.40 -2.20 -10.63
N TYR A 209 -12.67 -2.29 -10.25
CA TYR A 209 -13.80 -1.96 -11.13
C TYR A 209 -13.72 -0.56 -11.72
N ALA A 210 -13.30 0.44 -10.95
CA ALA A 210 -13.12 1.80 -11.45
C ALA A 210 -11.98 1.92 -12.48
N ALA A 211 -10.93 1.11 -12.37
CA ALA A 211 -9.80 1.11 -13.30
C ALA A 211 -10.04 0.27 -14.57
N GLY A 212 -10.97 -0.69 -14.52
CA GLY A 212 -11.31 -1.59 -15.63
C GLY A 212 -12.60 -1.23 -16.39
N GLY A 213 -13.31 -0.19 -15.96
CA GLY A 213 -14.52 0.34 -16.60
C GLY A 213 -14.25 1.26 -17.78
#